data_AF-B7VCV1-F1
#
_entry.id   AF-B7VCV1-F1
#
_cell.length_a   1.000
_cell.length_b   1.000
_cell.length_c   1.000
_cell.angle_alpha   90.00
_cell.angle_beta   90.00
_cell.angle_gamma   90.00
#
_symmetry.space_group_name_H-M   'P 1'
#
loop_
_entity.id
_entity.type
_entity.pdbx_description
1 polymer ?
#
loop_
_entity_poly.entity_id
_entity_poly.type
_entity_poly.pdbx_seq_one_letter_code
_entity_poly.pdbx_strand_id
1 'polypeptide(L)'
;MQVWASSSSSDLTALIRPNSARRFLLGFATSAPKHYLELATRFVVGGAMLLVAPHSAYSSALEAFGWLLIATTAVMALVPWRVHYRFAAASVPKALRFLPMIGVSSLVLGGLLLWALFTASAA
;
A
#
# COMPACT_ATOMS: atom_id res chain seq x y z
N MET A 1 -48.17 -4.06 -14.37
CA MET A 1 -47.54 -3.12 -15.33
C MET A 1 -46.16 -2.80 -14.77
N GLN A 2 -45.12 -3.63 -14.90
CA GLN A 2 -44.49 -4.25 -16.08
C GLN A 2 -43.96 -3.24 -17.09
N VAL A 3 -42.70 -3.49 -17.47
CA VAL A 3 -41.93 -2.99 -18.63
C VAL A 3 -41.10 -1.73 -18.33
N TRP A 4 -39.84 -1.82 -17.84
CA TRP A 4 -38.60 -2.26 -18.50
C TRP A 4 -38.32 -1.59 -19.86
N ALA A 5 -37.24 -0.81 -19.92
CA ALA A 5 -36.25 -0.70 -21.01
C ALA A 5 -35.61 0.70 -20.96
N SER A 6 -34.32 0.93 -21.17
CA SER A 6 -33.15 0.08 -21.39
C SER A 6 -31.96 1.04 -21.52
N SER A 7 -30.77 0.52 -21.23
CA SER A 7 -29.49 0.97 -21.81
C SER A 7 -28.93 2.33 -21.37
N SER A 8 -27.89 2.30 -20.52
CA SER A 8 -26.52 2.61 -20.98
C SER A 8 -25.47 2.33 -19.88
N SER A 9 -24.66 1.29 -20.08
CA SER A 9 -23.23 1.16 -19.72
C SER A 9 -22.70 1.21 -18.26
N SER A 10 -23.46 1.43 -17.19
CA SER A 10 -22.85 1.66 -15.85
C SER A 10 -22.45 0.40 -15.02
N ASP A 11 -22.80 -0.82 -15.44
CA ASP A 11 -22.67 -2.04 -14.61
C ASP A 11 -21.29 -2.71 -14.61
N LEU A 12 -20.38 -2.37 -15.53
CA LEU A 12 -19.11 -3.10 -15.68
C LEU A 12 -18.03 -2.64 -14.69
N THR A 13 -18.25 -1.50 -14.05
CA THR A 13 -17.36 -0.92 -13.05
C THR A 13 -18.19 -0.50 -11.84
N ALA A 14 -18.90 -1.44 -11.23
CA ALA A 14 -18.78 -1.51 -9.78
C ALA A 14 -17.27 -1.68 -9.51
N LEU A 15 -16.60 -0.56 -9.19
CA LEU A 15 -15.16 -0.39 -8.95
C LEU A 15 -14.62 -1.35 -7.85
N ILE A 16 -14.54 -2.65 -8.19
CA ILE A 16 -13.93 -3.80 -7.52
C ILE A 16 -13.97 -3.71 -5.97
N ARG A 17 -15.17 -3.89 -5.40
CA ARG A 17 -15.45 -3.93 -3.95
C ARG A 17 -14.78 -2.80 -3.14
N PRO A 18 -15.17 -1.53 -3.35
CA PRO A 18 -14.63 -0.41 -2.59
C PRO A 18 -14.96 -0.58 -1.10
N ASN A 19 -16.06 -1.25 -0.74
CA ASN A 19 -16.43 -1.51 0.64
C ASN A 19 -15.49 -2.53 1.34
N SER A 20 -14.98 -3.52 0.61
CA SER A 20 -13.98 -4.47 1.13
C SER A 20 -12.61 -3.82 1.24
N ALA A 21 -12.18 -3.06 0.22
CA ALA A 21 -10.95 -2.29 0.26
C ALA A 21 -10.99 -1.24 1.39
N ARG A 22 -12.13 -0.56 1.57
CA ARG A 22 -12.37 0.37 2.69
C ARG A 22 -12.26 -0.31 4.03
N ARG A 23 -12.90 -1.48 4.20
CA ARG A 23 -12.83 -2.27 5.44
C ARG A 23 -11.42 -2.77 5.74
N PHE A 24 -10.68 -3.20 4.71
CA PHE A 24 -9.28 -3.60 4.84
C PHE A 24 -8.40 -2.42 5.26
N LEU A 25 -8.43 -1.32 4.49
CA LEU A 25 -7.62 -0.12 4.75
C LEU A 25 -7.95 0.53 6.10
N LEU A 26 -9.23 0.64 6.47
CA LEU A 26 -9.62 1.13 7.80
C LEU A 26 -9.37 0.09 8.91
N GLY A 27 -9.29 -1.19 8.57
CA GLY A 27 -8.97 -2.28 9.50
C GLY A 27 -7.57 -2.14 10.11
N PHE A 28 -6.61 -1.66 9.33
CA PHE A 28 -5.26 -1.32 9.82
C PHE A 28 -5.24 -0.07 10.69
N ALA A 29 -6.18 0.86 10.48
CA ALA A 29 -6.29 2.13 11.19
C ALA A 29 -7.16 2.08 12.46
N THR A 30 -7.89 0.98 12.71
CA THR A 30 -8.84 0.87 13.83
C THR A 30 -8.30 0.18 15.07
N SER A 31 -7.18 -0.55 14.95
CA SER A 31 -6.54 -1.21 16.10
C SER A 31 -5.09 -0.76 16.30
N ALA A 32 -4.79 -0.15 17.46
CA ALA A 32 -3.43 0.24 17.86
C ALA A 32 -2.37 -0.87 17.68
N PRO A 33 -2.62 -2.16 18.01
CA PRO A 33 -1.62 -3.22 17.77
C PRO A 33 -1.37 -3.48 16.27
N LYS A 34 -2.38 -3.31 15.40
CA LYS A 34 -2.20 -3.47 13.96
C LYS A 34 -1.36 -2.34 13.36
N HIS A 35 -1.48 -1.13 13.93
CA HIS A 35 -0.62 -0.01 13.58
C HIS A 35 0.84 -0.33 13.82
N TYR A 36 1.18 -0.70 15.06
CA TYR A 36 2.56 -0.98 15.43
C TYR A 36 3.10 -2.19 14.69
N LEU A 37 2.26 -3.19 14.38
CA LEU A 37 2.65 -4.30 13.51
C LEU A 37 2.96 -3.84 12.09
N GLU A 38 2.12 -2.98 11.49
CA GLU A 38 2.39 -2.39 10.17
C GLU A 38 3.70 -1.60 10.15
N LEU A 39 3.93 -0.77 11.18
CA LEU A 39 5.19 -0.02 11.32
C LEU A 39 6.39 -0.97 11.49
N ALA A 40 6.27 -2.00 12.32
CA ALA A 40 7.33 -2.98 12.52
C ALA A 40 7.66 -3.73 11.22
N THR A 41 6.64 -4.20 10.49
CA THR A 41 6.85 -4.86 9.20
C THR A 41 7.50 -3.92 8.20
N ARG A 42 7.06 -2.66 8.10
CA ARG A 42 7.70 -1.68 7.20
C ARG A 42 9.16 -1.42 7.57
N PHE A 43 9.46 -1.30 8.86
CA PHE A 43 10.81 -1.08 9.34
C PHE A 43 11.72 -2.27 9.02
N VAL A 44 11.26 -3.49 9.31
CA VAL A 44 12.01 -4.72 9.02
C VAL A 44 12.25 -4.88 7.51
N VAL A 45 11.22 -4.69 6.68
CA VAL A 45 11.35 -4.78 5.22
C VAL A 45 12.28 -3.69 4.69
N GLY A 46 12.10 -2.43 5.12
CA GLY A 46 12.96 -1.32 4.69
C GLY A 46 14.42 -1.51 5.10
N GLY A 47 14.66 -1.98 6.33
CA GLY A 47 16.01 -2.32 6.82
C GLY A 47 16.64 -3.47 6.03
N ALA A 48 15.88 -4.53 5.74
CA ALA A 48 16.37 -5.64 4.92
C ALA A 48 16.77 -5.18 3.51
N MET A 49 16.00 -4.27 2.91
CA MET A 49 16.33 -3.70 1.60
C MET A 49 17.64 -2.91 1.63
N LEU A 50 17.84 -2.07 2.66
CA LEU A 50 19.10 -1.32 2.82
C LEU A 50 20.31 -2.22 3.06
N LEU A 51 20.14 -3.34 3.78
CA LEU A 51 21.23 -4.29 4.01
C LEU A 51 21.63 -5.05 2.73
N VAL A 52 20.65 -5.38 1.88
CA VAL A 52 20.88 -6.09 0.62
C VAL A 52 21.37 -5.14 -0.49
N ALA A 53 21.00 -3.85 -0.44
CA ALA A 53 21.26 -2.90 -1.52
C ALA A 53 22.73 -2.81 -2.00
N PRO A 54 23.77 -2.79 -1.12
CA PRO A 54 25.16 -2.71 -1.57
C PRO A 54 25.63 -3.91 -2.39
N HIS A 55 24.95 -5.05 -2.26
CA HIS A 55 25.29 -6.32 -2.92
C HIS A 55 24.38 -6.63 -4.13
N SER A 56 23.49 -5.70 -4.50
CA SER A 56 22.52 -5.89 -5.58
C SER A 56 22.88 -5.10 -6.83
N ALA A 57 22.59 -5.67 -8.00
CA ALA A 57 22.62 -4.96 -9.28
C ALA A 57 21.68 -3.73 -9.34
N TYR A 58 20.69 -3.66 -8.44
CA TYR A 58 19.71 -2.56 -8.34
C TYR A 58 19.87 -1.75 -7.05
N SER A 59 21.12 -1.54 -6.63
CA SER A 59 21.48 -0.86 -5.37
C SER A 59 20.70 0.43 -5.12
N SER A 60 20.72 1.39 -6.07
CA SER A 60 20.03 2.68 -5.90
C SER A 60 18.52 2.57 -5.74
N ALA A 61 17.87 1.57 -6.38
CA ALA A 61 16.44 1.36 -6.23
C ALA A 61 16.11 0.80 -4.84
N LEU A 62 16.85 -0.21 -4.39
CA LEU A 62 16.70 -0.80 -3.06
C LEU A 62 16.98 0.22 -1.95
N GLU A 63 18.01 1.06 -2.12
CA GLU A 63 18.28 2.17 -1.20
C GLU A 63 17.14 3.18 -1.14
N ALA A 64 16.66 3.65 -2.30
CA ALA A 64 15.59 4.63 -2.36
C ALA A 64 14.29 4.10 -1.71
N PHE A 65 13.89 2.88 -2.03
CA PHE A 65 12.69 2.27 -1.44
C PHE A 65 12.88 1.92 0.04
N GLY A 66 14.07 1.46 0.44
CA GLY A 66 14.40 1.17 1.83
C GLY A 66 14.33 2.42 2.71
N TRP A 67 14.96 3.52 2.26
CA TRP A 67 14.88 4.81 2.94
C TRP A 67 13.47 5.38 2.95
N LEU A 68 12.71 5.26 1.85
CA LEU A 68 11.31 5.68 1.82
C LEU A 68 10.48 4.94 2.88
N LEU A 69 10.64 3.62 3.01
CA LEU A 69 9.95 2.81 4.01
C LEU A 69 10.34 3.21 5.44
N ILE A 70 11.64 3.37 5.72
CA ILE A 70 12.12 3.74 7.06
C ILE A 70 11.67 5.15 7.43
N ALA A 71 11.86 6.13 6.54
CA ALA A 71 11.52 7.53 6.80
C ALA A 71 10.01 7.70 7.04
N THR A 72 9.17 7.10 6.18
CA THR A 72 7.71 7.16 6.37
C THR A 72 7.27 6.44 7.64
N THR A 73 7.93 5.33 8.01
CA THR A 73 7.68 4.62 9.27
C THR A 73 8.06 5.47 10.48
N ALA A 74 9.22 6.15 10.44
CA ALA A 74 9.65 7.04 11.51
C ALA A 74 8.68 8.21 11.71
N VAL A 75 8.24 8.84 10.61
CA VAL A 75 7.20 9.88 10.67
C VAL A 75 5.92 9.34 11.30
N MET A 76 5.45 8.16 10.88
CA MET A 76 4.24 7.56 11.46
C MET A 76 4.41 7.13 12.91
N ALA A 77 5.61 6.71 13.33
CA ALA A 77 5.89 6.35 14.72
C ALA A 77 5.79 7.56 15.66
N LEU A 78 6.16 8.75 15.15
CA LEU A 78 6.03 10.02 15.87
C LEU A 78 4.60 10.56 15.89
N VAL A 79 3.80 10.25 14.86
CA VAL A 79 2.42 10.71 14.77
C VAL A 79 1.54 9.89 15.72
N PRO A 80 0.79 10.53 16.63
CA PRO A 80 -0.11 9.80 17.51
C PRO A 80 -1.14 9.01 16.70
N TRP A 81 -1.31 7.74 17.04
CA TRP A 81 -2.24 6.81 16.38
C TRP A 81 -3.63 7.41 16.10
N ARG A 82 -4.19 8.20 17.03
CA ARG A 82 -5.50 8.84 16.85
C ARG A 82 -5.54 9.84 15.68
N VAL A 83 -4.43 10.53 15.42
CA VAL A 83 -4.28 11.45 14.30
C VAL A 83 -4.19 10.66 13.00
N HIS A 84 -3.40 9.58 12.98
CA HIS A 84 -3.32 8.67 11.84
C HIS A 84 -4.68 8.06 11.49
N TYR A 85 -5.44 7.61 12.49
CA TYR A 85 -6.81 7.11 12.29
C TYR A 85 -7.73 8.15 11.65
N ARG A 86 -7.73 9.39 12.17
CA ARG A 86 -8.57 10.47 11.63
C ARG A 86 -8.17 10.84 10.21
N PHE A 87 -6.88 10.84 9.90
CA PHE A 87 -6.38 11.02 8.55
C PHE A 87 -6.82 9.90 7.62
N ALA A 88 -6.65 8.63 8.02
CA ALA A 88 -7.08 7.48 7.24
C ALA A 88 -8.60 7.52 6.97
N ALA A 89 -9.42 7.86 7.96
CA ALA A 89 -10.87 7.99 7.82
C ALA A 89 -11.27 9.04 6.76
N ALA A 90 -10.52 10.15 6.65
CA ALA A 90 -10.77 11.21 5.67
C ALA A 90 -10.16 10.92 4.28
N SER A 91 -9.02 10.25 4.23
CA SER A 91 -8.24 10.02 3.00
C SER A 91 -8.65 8.74 2.27
N VAL A 92 -9.03 7.67 2.99
CA VAL A 92 -9.42 6.38 2.38
C VAL A 92 -10.59 6.53 1.39
N PRO A 93 -11.70 7.24 1.68
CA PRO A 93 -12.78 7.42 0.71
C PRO A 93 -12.33 8.09 -0.60
N LYS A 94 -11.38 9.03 -0.52
CA LYS A 94 -10.81 9.70 -1.70
C LYS A 94 -9.89 8.77 -2.49
N ALA A 95 -9.03 8.02 -1.79
CA ALA A 95 -8.12 7.05 -2.40
C ALA A 95 -8.86 5.92 -3.12
N LEU A 96 -10.02 5.48 -2.61
CA LEU A 96 -10.85 4.45 -3.24
C LEU A 96 -11.34 4.84 -4.64
N ARG A 97 -11.41 6.13 -4.96
CA ARG A 97 -11.76 6.59 -6.32
C ARG A 97 -10.67 6.24 -7.35
N PHE A 98 -9.42 6.07 -6.89
CA PHE A 98 -8.26 5.72 -7.70
C PHE A 98 -7.80 4.27 -7.46
N LEU A 99 -8.66 3.44 -6.84
CA LEU A 99 -8.31 2.07 -6.45
C LEU A 99 -7.72 1.22 -7.58
N PRO A 100 -8.22 1.26 -8.84
CA PRO A 100 -7.60 0.51 -9.93
C PRO A 100 -6.17 0.96 -10.23
N MET A 101 -5.94 2.28 -10.23
CA MET A 101 -4.61 2.85 -10.50
C MET A 101 -3.64 2.50 -9.37
N ILE A 102 -4.06 2.66 -8.12
CA ILE A 102 -3.26 2.27 -6.94
C ILE A 102 -2.95 0.77 -6.97
N GLY A 103 -3.92 -0.06 -7.33
CA GLY A 103 -3.75 -1.51 -7.44
C GLY A 103 -2.73 -1.90 -8.51
N VAL A 104 -2.86 -1.37 -9.73
CA VAL A 104 -1.91 -1.62 -10.83
C VAL A 104 -0.52 -1.12 -10.46
N SER A 105 -0.39 0.11 -9.95
CA SER A 105 0.90 0.64 -9.50
C SER A 105 1.52 -0.22 -8.40
N SER A 106 0.72 -0.71 -7.45
CA SER A 106 1.22 -1.57 -6.35
C SER A 106 1.70 -2.93 -6.87
N LEU A 107 1.01 -3.52 -7.84
CA LEU A 107 1.42 -4.77 -8.47
C LEU A 107 2.71 -4.61 -9.27
N VAL A 108 2.82 -3.54 -10.05
CA VAL A 108 4.03 -3.25 -10.83
C VAL A 108 5.21 -3.00 -9.90
N LEU A 109 5.06 -2.11 -8.93
CA LEU A 109 6.12 -1.79 -7.97
C LEU A 109 6.50 -3.00 -7.12
N GLY A 110 5.53 -3.75 -6.61
CA GLY A 110 5.79 -4.97 -5.84
C GLY A 110 6.48 -6.05 -6.66
N GLY A 111 6.05 -6.25 -7.92
CA GLY A 111 6.68 -7.20 -8.83
C GLY A 111 8.12 -6.83 -9.18
N LEU A 112 8.37 -5.55 -9.50
CA LEU A 112 9.72 -5.04 -9.73
C LEU A 112 10.62 -5.18 -8.50
N LEU A 113 10.06 -4.97 -7.31
CA LEU A 113 10.80 -5.12 -6.06
C LEU A 113 11.19 -6.57 -5.79
N LEU A 114 10.25 -7.51 -5.95
CA LEU A 114 10.51 -8.93 -5.80
C LEU A 114 11.52 -9.41 -6.84
N TRP A 115 11.43 -8.92 -8.08
CA TRP A 115 12.40 -9.20 -9.13
C TRP A 115 13.80 -8.70 -8.76
N ALA A 116 13.91 -7.46 -8.27
CA ALA A 116 15.18 -6.88 -7.84
C ALA A 116 15.80 -7.65 -6.66
N LEU A 117 14.98 -8.10 -5.71
CA LEU A 117 15.43 -8.91 -4.57
C LEU A 117 15.87 -10.32 -5.01
N PHE A 118 15.10 -10.98 -5.88
CA PHE A 118 15.42 -12.33 -6.35
C PHE A 118 16.72 -12.34 -7.15
N THR A 119 16.88 -11.39 -8.08
CA THR A 119 18.11 -11.24 -8.86
C THR A 119 19.30 -10.83 -8.00
N ALA A 120 19.10 -10.06 -6.92
CA ALA A 120 20.15 -9.79 -5.93
C ALA A 120 20.59 -11.04 -5.16
N SER A 121 19.66 -11.96 -4.83
CA SER A 121 19.97 -13.20 -4.11
C SER A 121 20.64 -14.28 -4.96
N ALA A 122 20.52 -14.16 -6.28
CA ALA A 122 21.09 -15.09 -7.26
C ALA A 122 22.45 -14.64 -7.81
N ALA A 123 22.90 -13.44 -7.44
CA ALA A 123 24.21 -12.86 -7.77
C ALA A 123 25.22 -13.15 -6.66
#